data_AF-A0A7I8C8A2-F1
#
_entry.id   AF-A0A7I8C8A2-F1
#
_cell.length_a   1.000
_cell.length_b   1.000
_cell.length_c   1.000
_cell.angle_alpha   90.00
_cell.angle_beta   90.00
_cell.angle_gamma   90.00
#
_symmetry.space_group_name_H-M   'P 1'
#
loop_
_entity.id
_entity.type
_entity.pdbx_description
1 polymer ?
#
loop_
_entity_poly.entity_id
_entity_poly.type
_entity_poly.pdbx_seq_one_letter_code
_entity_poly.pdbx_strand_id
1 'polypeptide(L)'
;MPKSALIGYALEYFYIVREAPGLIAPSLAHAEPVKVQKLLQGFLASELNHDDMLRQSLQAVSIRTDNLDYLVPLPATFALCASLGVYARQHPLSFKSLLFLFEQPSVSFHIELANYCRETGIPEGFWRPIARHATINDEFDHEDISLSLLAEIEAISPEEQMTVRKHVMLAIETMVLQENQILDFYGRQPVVKPRIFA
;
A
#
# COMPACT_ATOMS: atom_id res chain seq x y z
N MET A 1 -4.21 -17.69 10.87
CA MET A 1 -4.79 -17.25 9.58
C MET A 1 -4.63 -18.38 8.54
N PRO A 2 -5.56 -18.58 7.58
CA PRO A 2 -5.37 -19.51 6.46
C PRO A 2 -4.26 -19.05 5.49
N LYS A 3 -3.51 -20.00 4.90
CA LYS A 3 -2.48 -19.70 3.88
C LYS A 3 -3.02 -18.89 2.69
N SER A 4 -4.24 -19.20 2.26
CA SER A 4 -4.93 -18.50 1.18
C SER A 4 -5.21 -17.03 1.52
N ALA A 5 -5.52 -16.71 2.78
CA ALA A 5 -5.70 -15.33 3.20
C ALA A 5 -4.38 -14.53 3.15
N LEU A 6 -3.23 -15.13 3.50
CA LEU A 6 -1.93 -14.46 3.35
C LEU A 6 -1.57 -14.19 1.88
N ILE A 7 -1.83 -15.16 1.01
CA ILE A 7 -1.63 -14.98 -0.44
C ILE A 7 -2.59 -13.91 -0.98
N GLY A 8 -3.84 -13.91 -0.51
CA GLY A 8 -4.82 -12.87 -0.81
C GLY A 8 -4.37 -11.48 -0.37
N TYR A 9 -3.78 -11.36 0.83
CA TYR A 9 -3.16 -10.12 1.29
C TYR A 9 -2.07 -9.63 0.34
N ALA A 10 -1.14 -10.51 -0.06
CA ALA A 10 -0.09 -10.13 -1.02
C ALA A 10 -0.66 -9.70 -2.38
N LEU A 11 -1.77 -10.31 -2.81
CA LEU A 11 -2.45 -9.93 -4.05
C LEU A 11 -3.14 -8.57 -3.95
N GLU A 12 -3.82 -8.27 -2.85
CA GLU A 12 -4.40 -6.93 -2.64
C GLU A 12 -3.31 -5.87 -2.45
N TYR A 13 -2.20 -6.21 -1.81
CA TYR A 13 -1.06 -5.32 -1.67
C TYR A 13 -0.42 -4.99 -3.02
N PHE A 14 -0.31 -5.99 -3.92
CA PHE A 14 0.13 -5.77 -5.30
C PHE A 14 -0.68 -4.68 -5.99
N TYR A 15 -2.00 -4.66 -5.85
CA TYR A 15 -2.82 -3.62 -6.49
C TYR A 15 -2.55 -2.23 -5.92
N ILE A 16 -2.30 -2.10 -4.61
CA ILE A 16 -1.96 -0.80 -4.02
C ILE A 16 -0.63 -0.29 -4.57
N VAL A 17 0.41 -1.14 -4.56
CA VAL A 17 1.75 -0.78 -5.04
C VAL A 17 1.76 -0.49 -6.54
N ARG A 18 1.05 -1.29 -7.34
CA ARG A 18 0.90 -1.04 -8.78
C ARG A 18 0.28 0.32 -9.08
N GLU A 19 -0.72 0.73 -8.31
CA GLU A 19 -1.39 2.01 -8.50
C GLU A 19 -0.59 3.19 -7.92
N ALA A 20 0.36 2.95 -7.01
CA ALA A 20 1.04 3.99 -6.25
C ALA A 20 1.57 5.17 -7.11
N PRO A 21 2.22 4.95 -8.27
CA PRO A 21 2.63 6.06 -9.13
C PRO A 21 1.45 6.96 -9.58
N GLY A 22 0.32 6.35 -9.96
CA GLY A 22 -0.90 7.04 -10.35
C GLY A 22 -1.63 7.72 -9.17
N LEU A 23 -1.44 7.20 -7.95
CA LEU A 23 -1.99 7.79 -6.72
C LEU A 23 -1.16 8.98 -6.24
N ILE A 24 0.16 8.95 -6.42
CA ILE A 24 1.10 9.98 -5.96
C ILE A 24 1.18 11.14 -6.95
N ALA A 25 1.27 10.86 -8.25
CA ALA A 25 1.49 11.88 -9.27
C ALA A 25 0.52 13.09 -9.22
N PRO A 26 -0.78 12.94 -8.91
CA PRO A 26 -1.70 14.08 -8.79
C PRO A 26 -1.31 15.10 -7.71
N SER A 27 -0.58 14.67 -6.67
CA SER A 27 -0.09 15.58 -5.61
C SER A 27 0.94 16.59 -6.11
N LEU A 28 1.61 16.31 -7.23
CA LEU A 28 2.59 17.22 -7.84
C LEU A 28 1.96 18.53 -8.31
N ALA A 29 0.65 18.55 -8.58
CA ALA A 29 -0.09 19.77 -8.90
C ALA A 29 -0.15 20.77 -7.72
N HIS A 30 0.16 20.32 -6.51
CA HIS A 30 0.14 21.11 -5.27
C HIS A 30 1.50 21.12 -4.57
N ALA A 31 2.57 20.79 -5.29
CA ALA A 31 3.88 20.56 -4.72
C ALA A 31 4.70 21.84 -4.57
N GLU A 32 4.23 22.73 -3.70
CA GLU A 32 4.96 23.90 -3.26
C GLU A 32 5.24 23.80 -1.75
N PRO A 33 6.38 24.32 -1.25
CA PRO A 33 7.50 24.91 -1.99
C PRO A 33 8.38 23.87 -2.74
N VAL A 34 9.45 24.29 -3.41
CA VAL A 34 10.40 23.42 -4.17
C VAL A 34 10.88 22.22 -3.36
N LYS A 35 11.02 22.36 -2.03
CA LYS A 35 11.39 21.23 -1.15
C LYS A 35 10.32 20.12 -1.17
N VAL A 36 9.04 20.47 -1.04
CA VAL A 36 7.92 19.53 -1.18
C VAL A 36 7.89 18.90 -2.57
N GLN A 37 8.17 19.68 -3.62
CA GLN A 37 8.28 19.15 -4.98
C GLN A 37 9.33 18.05 -5.10
N LYS A 38 10.54 18.30 -4.59
CA LYS A 38 11.62 17.31 -4.63
C LYS A 38 11.29 16.05 -3.83
N LEU A 39 10.67 16.21 -2.65
CA LEU A 39 10.23 15.08 -1.83
C LEU A 39 9.22 14.21 -2.59
N LEU A 40 8.18 14.82 -3.17
CA LEU A 40 7.15 14.08 -3.92
C LEU A 40 7.69 13.46 -5.22
N GLN A 41 8.64 14.13 -5.90
CA GLN A 41 9.29 13.57 -7.08
C GLN A 41 10.19 12.38 -6.74
N GLY A 42 10.95 12.47 -5.65
CA GLY A 42 11.77 11.35 -5.15
C GLY A 42 10.90 10.16 -4.78
N PHE A 43 9.85 10.40 -4.00
CA PHE A 43 8.89 9.38 -3.61
C PHE A 43 8.17 8.75 -4.82
N LEU A 44 7.75 9.55 -5.79
CA LEU A 44 7.16 9.01 -7.02
C LEU A 44 8.16 8.12 -7.78
N ALA A 45 9.42 8.54 -7.85
CA ALA A 45 10.46 7.79 -8.56
C ALA A 45 10.80 6.46 -7.87
N SER A 46 10.77 6.41 -6.53
CA SER A 46 11.03 5.16 -5.78
C SER A 46 9.91 4.13 -5.97
N GLU A 47 8.67 4.56 -6.20
CA GLU A 47 7.54 3.65 -6.42
C GLU A 47 7.44 3.12 -7.87
N LEU A 48 8.25 3.61 -8.81
CA LEU A 48 8.21 3.13 -10.19
C LEU A 48 8.71 1.68 -10.30
N ASN A 49 7.88 0.81 -10.89
CA ASN A 49 8.13 -0.63 -11.07
C ASN A 49 8.27 -1.41 -9.75
N HIS A 50 7.83 -0.81 -8.63
CA HIS A 50 7.93 -1.47 -7.33
C HIS A 50 7.04 -2.72 -7.25
N ASP A 51 6.01 -2.82 -8.11
CA ASP A 51 5.10 -3.97 -8.18
C ASP A 51 5.77 -5.26 -8.68
N ASP A 52 6.90 -5.17 -9.38
CA ASP A 52 7.65 -6.33 -9.91
C ASP A 52 8.06 -7.31 -8.80
N MET A 53 8.42 -6.80 -7.62
CA MET A 53 8.77 -7.65 -6.47
C MET A 53 7.56 -8.49 -6.01
N LEU A 54 6.36 -7.90 -6.04
CA LEU A 54 5.13 -8.56 -5.62
C LEU A 54 4.65 -9.55 -6.68
N ARG A 55 4.92 -9.28 -7.97
CA ARG A 55 4.75 -10.28 -9.03
C ARG A 55 5.62 -11.51 -8.78
N GLN A 56 6.88 -11.34 -8.42
CA GLN A 56 7.77 -12.47 -8.09
C GLN A 56 7.25 -13.26 -6.88
N SER A 57 6.79 -12.57 -5.84
CA SER A 57 6.14 -13.19 -4.68
C SER A 57 4.94 -14.04 -5.08
N LEU A 58 4.03 -13.48 -5.88
CA LEU A 58 2.80 -14.15 -6.32
C LEU A 58 3.09 -15.36 -7.22
N GLN A 59 4.09 -15.27 -8.11
CA GLN A 59 4.54 -16.40 -8.94
C GLN A 59 5.05 -17.58 -8.09
N ALA A 60 5.76 -17.30 -7.00
CA ALA A 60 6.28 -18.35 -6.10
C ALA A 60 5.18 -19.21 -5.46
N VAL A 61 3.94 -18.72 -5.41
CA VAL A 61 2.75 -19.45 -4.95
C VAL A 61 1.78 -19.79 -6.08
N SER A 62 2.29 -19.84 -7.31
CA SER A 62 1.55 -20.24 -8.52
C SER A 62 0.38 -19.33 -8.90
N ILE A 63 0.38 -18.06 -8.46
CA ILE A 63 -0.52 -17.07 -9.03
C ILE A 63 0.03 -16.63 -10.38
N ARG A 64 -0.83 -16.70 -11.40
CA ARG A 64 -0.51 -16.24 -12.74
C ARG A 64 -0.48 -14.71 -12.74
N THR A 65 0.64 -14.11 -13.17
CA THR A 65 0.86 -12.66 -13.12
C THR A 65 0.71 -11.95 -14.47
N ASP A 66 0.58 -12.71 -15.57
CA ASP A 66 0.48 -12.20 -16.95
C ASP A 66 -0.80 -11.40 -17.22
N ASN A 67 -1.81 -11.54 -16.36
CA ASN A 67 -3.12 -10.94 -16.54
C ASN A 67 -3.58 -10.08 -15.35
N LEU A 68 -2.76 -9.90 -14.32
CA LEU A 68 -3.13 -9.12 -13.12
C LEU A 68 -3.48 -7.67 -13.46
N ASP A 69 -2.93 -7.13 -14.54
CA ASP A 69 -3.20 -5.77 -15.00
C ASP A 69 -4.65 -5.58 -15.51
N TYR A 70 -5.34 -6.66 -15.84
CA TYR A 70 -6.74 -6.65 -16.30
C TYR A 70 -7.73 -7.07 -15.21
N LEU A 71 -7.24 -7.29 -13.98
CA LEU A 71 -8.04 -7.76 -12.86
C LEU A 71 -8.31 -6.63 -11.88
N VAL A 72 -9.39 -6.79 -11.12
CA VAL A 72 -9.86 -5.79 -10.17
C VAL A 72 -9.58 -6.22 -8.73
N PRO A 73 -9.16 -5.30 -7.85
CA PRO A 73 -9.01 -5.59 -6.43
C PRO A 73 -10.35 -5.85 -5.73
N LEU A 74 -10.27 -6.24 -4.46
CA LEU A 74 -11.43 -6.23 -3.56
C LEU A 74 -12.00 -4.81 -3.40
N PRO A 75 -13.31 -4.66 -3.10
CA PRO A 75 -13.93 -3.34 -3.04
C PRO A 75 -13.26 -2.37 -2.05
N ALA A 76 -12.80 -2.85 -0.89
CA ALA A 76 -12.13 -2.00 0.09
C ALA A 76 -10.74 -1.55 -0.39
N THR A 77 -9.98 -2.43 -1.04
CA THR A 77 -8.70 -2.07 -1.67
C THR A 77 -8.89 -1.05 -2.79
N PHE A 78 -9.90 -1.23 -3.64
CA PHE A 78 -10.28 -0.22 -4.63
C PHE A 78 -10.62 1.12 -3.96
N ALA A 79 -11.43 1.11 -2.90
CA ALA A 79 -11.85 2.31 -2.18
C ALA A 79 -10.66 3.05 -1.53
N LEU A 80 -9.67 2.33 -1.00
CA LEU A 80 -8.43 2.93 -0.49
C LEU A 80 -7.67 3.65 -1.60
N CYS A 81 -7.40 2.97 -2.73
CA CYS A 81 -6.70 3.58 -3.86
C CYS A 81 -7.46 4.82 -4.38
N ALA A 82 -8.77 4.70 -4.60
CA ALA A 82 -9.57 5.83 -5.06
C ALA A 82 -9.54 7.02 -4.10
N SER A 83 -9.65 6.77 -2.79
CA SER A 83 -9.59 7.82 -1.77
C SER A 83 -8.23 8.52 -1.77
N LEU A 84 -7.13 7.75 -1.80
CA LEU A 84 -5.77 8.31 -1.89
C LEU A 84 -5.60 9.22 -3.10
N GLY A 85 -6.02 8.78 -4.29
CA GLY A 85 -5.91 9.58 -5.52
C GLY A 85 -6.75 10.86 -5.46
N VAL A 86 -7.96 10.80 -4.88
CA VAL A 86 -8.80 11.98 -4.65
C VAL A 86 -8.10 12.95 -3.70
N TYR A 87 -7.59 12.48 -2.57
CA TYR A 87 -6.90 13.34 -1.60
C TYR A 87 -5.61 13.91 -2.17
N ALA A 88 -4.83 13.15 -2.93
CA ALA A 88 -3.63 13.64 -3.61
C ALA A 88 -3.95 14.85 -4.50
N ARG A 89 -5.07 14.80 -5.21
CA ARG A 89 -5.49 15.87 -6.14
C ARG A 89 -6.25 17.02 -5.49
N GLN A 90 -7.02 16.77 -4.43
CA GLN A 90 -8.02 17.73 -3.93
C GLN A 90 -7.80 18.16 -2.49
N HIS A 91 -7.06 17.38 -1.69
CA HIS A 91 -6.81 17.69 -0.28
C HIS A 91 -5.39 17.28 0.13
N PRO A 92 -4.34 18.02 -0.30
CA PRO A 92 -2.94 17.63 -0.15
C PRO A 92 -2.52 17.36 1.30
N LEU A 93 -3.07 18.09 2.27
CA LEU A 93 -2.81 17.85 3.69
C LEU A 93 -3.30 16.45 4.12
N SER A 94 -4.47 16.01 3.66
CA SER A 94 -4.95 14.66 3.97
C SER A 94 -4.14 13.59 3.28
N PHE A 95 -3.73 13.82 2.03
CA PHE A 95 -2.83 12.91 1.34
C PHE A 95 -1.53 12.71 2.13
N LYS A 96 -0.84 13.80 2.48
CA LYS A 96 0.38 13.76 3.30
C LYS A 96 0.16 13.05 4.64
N SER A 97 -0.96 13.30 5.30
CA SER A 97 -1.31 12.68 6.59
C SER A 97 -1.77 11.22 6.48
N LEU A 98 -1.93 10.67 5.29
CA LEU A 98 -2.34 9.27 5.08
C LEU A 98 -1.18 8.36 4.70
N LEU A 99 -0.09 8.92 4.16
CA LEU A 99 1.04 8.13 3.65
C LEU A 99 1.64 7.19 4.70
N PHE A 100 1.67 7.59 5.98
CA PHE A 100 2.21 6.78 7.08
C PHE A 100 1.49 5.44 7.26
N LEU A 101 0.24 5.32 6.81
CA LEU A 101 -0.50 4.06 6.85
C LEU A 101 0.03 3.03 5.84
N PHE A 102 0.76 3.49 4.83
CA PHE A 102 1.31 2.70 3.72
C PHE A 102 2.85 2.65 3.73
N GLU A 103 3.48 3.37 4.65
CA GLU A 103 4.92 3.29 4.92
C GLU A 103 5.30 1.92 5.48
N GLN A 104 6.61 1.70 5.71
CA GLN A 104 7.14 0.37 5.99
C GLN A 104 6.44 -0.31 7.19
N PRO A 105 6.04 -1.59 7.05
CA PRO A 105 5.62 -2.38 8.18
C PRO A 105 6.74 -2.50 9.21
N SER A 106 6.37 -2.68 10.48
CA SER A 106 7.35 -2.81 11.56
C SER A 106 8.25 -4.04 11.38
N VAL A 107 9.48 -3.97 11.88
CA VAL A 107 10.42 -5.11 11.95
C VAL A 107 9.76 -6.37 12.54
N SER A 108 8.88 -6.19 13.53
CA SER A 108 8.11 -7.29 14.13
C SER A 108 7.19 -7.99 13.12
N PHE A 109 6.52 -7.27 12.23
CA PHE A 109 5.68 -7.86 11.19
C PHE A 109 6.51 -8.78 10.27
N HIS A 110 7.72 -8.38 9.89
CA HIS A 110 8.59 -9.18 9.02
C HIS A 110 9.05 -10.48 9.67
N ILE A 111 9.40 -10.42 10.95
CA ILE A 111 9.79 -11.59 11.73
C ILE A 111 8.61 -12.57 11.80
N GLU A 112 7.41 -12.08 12.13
CA GLU A 112 6.21 -12.92 12.23
C GLU A 112 5.79 -13.51 10.86
N LEU A 113 5.84 -12.70 9.80
CA LEU A 113 5.57 -13.17 8.43
C LEU A 113 6.51 -14.31 8.04
N ALA A 114 7.81 -14.14 8.29
CA ALA A 114 8.81 -15.14 7.95
C ALA A 114 8.63 -16.43 8.78
N ASN A 115 8.37 -16.30 10.09
CA ASN A 115 8.13 -17.43 10.97
C ASN A 115 6.89 -18.22 10.51
N TYR A 116 5.76 -17.54 10.31
CA TYR A 116 4.54 -18.17 9.83
C TYR A 116 4.74 -18.86 8.48
N CYS A 117 5.45 -18.24 7.53
CA CYS A 117 5.70 -18.85 6.22
C CYS A 117 6.57 -20.11 6.32
N ARG A 118 7.58 -20.12 7.20
CA ARG A 118 8.40 -21.31 7.46
C ARG A 118 7.58 -22.44 8.08
N GLU A 119 6.77 -22.13 9.09
CA GLU A 119 5.91 -23.09 9.80
C GLU A 119 4.85 -23.71 8.88
N THR A 120 4.33 -22.95 7.92
CA THR A 120 3.25 -23.37 7.02
C THR A 120 3.74 -23.85 5.64
N GLY A 121 5.05 -23.93 5.43
CA GLY A 121 5.63 -24.40 4.17
C GLY A 121 5.34 -23.49 2.98
N ILE A 122 5.20 -22.19 3.21
CA ILE A 122 5.11 -21.17 2.14
C ILE A 122 6.54 -20.90 1.64
N PRO A 123 6.79 -20.99 0.32
CA PRO A 123 8.14 -20.91 -0.22
C PRO A 123 8.79 -19.56 0.07
N GLU A 124 10.11 -19.54 0.26
CA GLU A 124 10.86 -18.30 0.52
C GLU A 124 10.71 -17.26 -0.59
N GLY A 125 10.55 -17.70 -1.84
CA GLY A 125 10.29 -16.82 -2.97
C GLY A 125 9.02 -15.98 -2.81
N PHE A 126 8.06 -16.39 -1.97
CA PHE A 126 6.85 -15.62 -1.68
C PHE A 126 7.11 -14.48 -0.71
N TRP A 127 7.65 -14.76 0.48
CA TRP A 127 7.68 -13.79 1.57
C TRP A 127 8.96 -12.96 1.62
N ARG A 128 10.09 -13.43 1.05
CA ARG A 128 11.34 -12.65 1.06
C ARG A 128 11.24 -11.34 0.28
N PRO A 129 10.63 -11.25 -0.92
CA PRO A 129 10.47 -9.97 -1.60
C PRO A 129 9.56 -9.02 -0.82
N ILE A 130 8.47 -9.52 -0.22
CA ILE A 130 7.59 -8.72 0.67
C ILE A 130 8.37 -8.19 1.88
N ALA A 131 9.25 -9.01 2.46
CA ALA A 131 10.10 -8.56 3.57
C ALA A 131 11.17 -7.55 3.13
N ARG A 132 11.73 -7.72 1.93
CA ARG A 132 12.72 -6.79 1.35
C ARG A 132 12.11 -5.46 0.92
N HIS A 133 10.83 -5.41 0.56
CA HIS A 133 10.13 -4.14 0.31
C HIS A 133 10.34 -3.18 1.48
N ALA A 134 10.22 -3.69 2.70
CA ALA A 134 10.46 -2.95 3.92
C ALA A 134 11.94 -2.84 4.32
N THR A 135 12.87 -3.14 3.41
CA THR A 135 14.31 -2.88 3.58
C THR A 135 14.83 -2.06 2.40
N ILE A 136 14.12 -2.03 1.27
CA ILE A 136 14.43 -1.21 0.10
C ILE A 136 14.07 0.27 0.33
N ASN A 137 13.07 0.59 1.17
CA ASN A 137 12.84 2.02 1.49
C ASN A 137 13.99 2.63 2.34
N ASP A 138 14.87 1.81 2.92
CA ASP A 138 16.10 2.25 3.60
C ASP A 138 17.14 2.78 2.58
N GLU A 139 17.12 2.29 1.32
CA GLU A 139 18.05 2.74 0.28
C GLU A 139 17.64 4.11 -0.33
N PHE A 140 16.38 4.51 -0.19
CA PHE A 140 15.85 5.79 -0.70
C PHE A 140 15.57 6.84 0.39
N ASP A 141 15.85 6.55 1.67
CA ASP A 141 15.66 7.47 2.81
C ASP A 141 14.24 8.05 2.85
N HIS A 142 13.24 7.18 2.60
CA HIS A 142 11.82 7.53 2.60
C HIS A 142 11.06 6.94 3.79
N GLU A 143 11.78 6.44 4.81
CA GLU A 143 11.21 5.83 6.03
C GLU A 143 10.17 6.72 6.72
N ASP A 144 10.21 8.04 6.48
CA ASP A 144 9.31 9.02 7.07
C ASP A 144 8.91 10.12 6.05
N ILE A 145 8.49 9.73 4.83
CA ILE A 145 8.02 10.68 3.81
C ILE A 145 6.84 11.53 4.33
N SER A 146 5.95 10.94 5.12
CA SER A 146 4.85 11.66 5.77
C SER A 146 5.36 12.76 6.68
N LEU A 147 6.27 12.44 7.62
CA LEU A 147 6.81 13.43 8.54
C LEU A 147 7.57 14.53 7.79
N SER A 148 8.34 14.15 6.77
CA SER A 148 9.09 15.08 5.93
C SER A 148 8.18 16.07 5.19
N LEU A 149 7.04 15.60 4.66
CA LEU A 149 6.07 16.44 3.96
C LEU A 149 5.22 17.29 4.90
N LEU A 150 4.93 16.79 6.11
CA LEU A 150 4.17 17.51 7.14
C LEU A 150 5.00 18.57 7.86
N ALA A 151 6.32 18.37 7.99
CA ALA A 151 7.25 19.35 8.56
C ALA A 151 7.31 20.67 7.76
N GLU A 152 6.90 20.65 6.49
CA GLU A 152 6.81 21.83 5.63
C GLU A 152 5.49 22.62 5.81
N ILE A 153 4.63 22.22 6.74
CA ILE A 153 3.33 22.86 7.00
C ILE A 153 3.43 23.69 8.28
N GLU A 154 3.38 25.01 8.13
CA GLU A 154 3.58 25.94 9.25
C GLU A 154 2.41 25.98 10.24
N ALA A 155 1.19 25.97 9.72
CA ALA A 155 -0.03 26.06 10.52
C ALA A 155 -1.20 25.33 9.84
N ILE A 156 -2.12 24.82 10.66
CA ILE A 156 -3.31 24.10 10.20
C ILE A 156 -4.53 24.61 10.96
N SER A 157 -5.56 25.05 10.25
CA SER A 157 -6.80 25.52 10.88
C SER A 157 -7.54 24.39 11.64
N PRO A 158 -8.36 24.70 12.66
CA PRO A 158 -9.18 23.69 13.34
C PRO A 158 -10.09 22.89 12.40
N GLU A 159 -10.62 23.54 11.37
CA GLU A 159 -11.50 22.95 10.36
C GLU A 159 -10.74 21.93 9.48
N GLU A 160 -9.53 22.28 9.04
CA GLU A 160 -8.64 21.37 8.32
C GLU A 160 -8.21 20.19 9.20
N GLN A 161 -7.83 20.44 10.46
CA GLN A 161 -7.49 19.37 11.40
C GLN A 161 -8.64 18.37 11.56
N MET A 162 -9.88 18.86 11.70
CA MET A 162 -11.07 18.02 11.80
C MET A 162 -11.29 17.20 10.52
N THR A 163 -11.11 17.83 9.36
CA THR A 163 -11.27 17.17 8.05
C THR A 163 -10.22 16.08 7.84
N VAL A 164 -8.95 16.38 8.15
CA VAL A 164 -7.85 15.41 8.07
C VAL A 164 -8.10 14.23 8.99
N ARG A 165 -8.50 14.46 10.24
CA ARG A 165 -8.83 13.37 11.18
C ARG A 165 -9.93 12.47 10.65
N LYS A 166 -10.97 13.03 10.04
CA LYS A 166 -12.04 12.24 9.40
C LYS A 166 -11.49 11.40 8.25
N HIS A 167 -10.68 11.97 7.35
CA HIS A 167 -10.08 11.22 6.25
C HIS A 167 -9.15 10.11 6.73
N VAL A 168 -8.33 10.36 7.76
CA VAL A 168 -7.48 9.34 8.40
C VAL A 168 -8.32 8.23 9.02
N MET A 169 -9.37 8.56 9.76
CA MET A 169 -10.26 7.55 10.34
C MET A 169 -10.97 6.71 9.26
N LEU A 170 -11.45 7.34 8.19
CA LEU A 170 -12.07 6.63 7.06
C LEU A 170 -11.08 5.68 6.37
N ALA A 171 -9.83 6.08 6.22
CA ALA A 171 -8.80 5.20 5.67
C ALA A 171 -8.55 3.99 6.58
N ILE A 172 -8.40 4.20 7.90
CA ILE A 172 -8.22 3.12 8.88
C ILE A 172 -9.41 2.16 8.87
N GLU A 173 -10.64 2.68 8.90
CA GLU A 173 -11.86 1.87 8.81
C GLU A 173 -11.90 1.07 7.50
N THR A 174 -11.46 1.67 6.39
CA THR A 174 -11.39 0.99 5.10
C THR A 174 -10.29 -0.08 5.06
N MET A 175 -9.15 0.12 5.73
CA MET A 175 -8.11 -0.91 5.89
C MET A 175 -8.62 -2.10 6.72
N VAL A 176 -9.36 -1.85 7.79
CA VAL A 176 -10.02 -2.91 8.56
C VAL A 176 -11.05 -3.66 7.70
N LEU A 177 -11.84 -2.95 6.88
CA LEU A 177 -12.75 -3.58 5.92
C LEU A 177 -11.99 -4.41 4.86
N GLN A 178 -10.84 -3.95 4.40
CA GLN A 178 -9.97 -4.69 3.49
C GLN A 178 -9.50 -6.00 4.12
N GLU A 179 -9.00 -5.98 5.35
CA GLU A 179 -8.59 -7.19 6.07
C GLU A 179 -9.75 -8.18 6.20
N ASN A 180 -10.92 -7.70 6.60
CA ASN A 180 -12.12 -8.54 6.68
C ASN A 180 -12.50 -9.15 5.32
N GLN A 181 -12.46 -8.35 4.24
CA GLN A 181 -12.74 -8.85 2.89
C GLN A 181 -11.70 -9.88 2.42
N ILE A 182 -10.42 -9.71 2.77
CA ILE A 182 -9.37 -10.70 2.47
C ILE A 182 -9.66 -12.02 3.19
N LEU A 183 -9.98 -11.96 4.48
CA LEU A 183 -10.32 -13.15 5.27
C LEU A 183 -11.58 -13.85 4.75
N ASP A 184 -12.61 -13.07 4.41
CA ASP A 184 -13.89 -13.61 3.93
C ASP A 184 -13.80 -14.17 2.52
N PHE A 185 -13.13 -13.47 1.60
CA PHE A 185 -13.06 -13.87 0.20
C PHE A 185 -11.97 -14.93 -0.01
N TYR A 186 -10.72 -14.65 0.36
CA TYR A 186 -9.59 -15.55 0.10
C TYR A 186 -9.43 -16.61 1.17
N GLY A 187 -9.68 -16.28 2.45
CA GLY A 187 -9.53 -17.22 3.56
C GLY A 187 -10.44 -18.44 3.48
N ARG A 188 -11.55 -18.35 2.73
CA ARG A 188 -12.48 -19.47 2.48
C ARG A 188 -12.16 -20.28 1.23
N GLN A 189 -11.20 -19.84 0.43
CA GLN A 189 -10.82 -20.51 -0.81
C GLN A 189 -9.67 -21.50 -0.58
N PRO A 190 -9.72 -22.71 -1.15
CA PRO A 190 -8.60 -23.65 -1.10
C PRO A 190 -7.43 -23.20 -1.99
N VAL A 191 -7.72 -22.41 -3.04
CA VAL A 191 -6.76 -21.84 -3.98
C VAL A 191 -7.17 -20.41 -4.24
N VAL A 192 -6.23 -19.46 -4.09
CA VAL A 192 -6.48 -18.04 -4.35
C VAL A 192 -6.73 -17.83 -5.84
N LYS A 193 -7.87 -17.22 -6.17
CA LYS A 193 -8.20 -16.79 -7.52
C LYS A 193 -8.38 -15.28 -7.55
N PRO A 194 -7.62 -14.55 -8.37
CA PRO A 194 -7.87 -13.13 -8.58
C PRO A 194 -9.29 -12.88 -9.09
N ARG A 195 -9.86 -11.75 -8.68
CA ARG A 195 -11.23 -11.37 -9.04
C ARG A 195 -11.27 -10.80 -10.46
N ILE A 196 -12.13 -11.36 -11.30
CA ILE A 196 -12.26 -10.97 -12.71
C ILE A 196 -13.36 -9.90 -12.89
N PHE A 197 -14.52 -10.05 -12.24
CA PHE A 197 -15.60 -9.04 -12.18
C PHE A 197 -16.43 -9.20 -10.88
N ALA A 198 -17.10 -8.12 -10.47
CA ALA A 198 -18.06 -8.06 -9.37
C ALA A 198 -19.41 -8.63 -9.76
#